data_AF-A0A1Z4C4A6-F1
#
_entry.id   AF-A0A1Z4C4A6-F1
#
_cell.length_a   1.000
_cell.length_b   1.000
_cell.length_c   1.000
_cell.angle_alpha   90.00
_cell.angle_beta   90.00
_cell.angle_gamma   90.00
#
_symmetry.space_group_name_H-M   'P 1'
#
loop_
_entity.id
_entity.type
_entity.pdbx_description
1 polymer ?
#
loop_
_entity_poly.entity_id
_entity_poly.type
_entity_poly.pdbx_seq_one_letter_code
_entity_poly.pdbx_strand_id
1 'polypeptide(L)'
;MRRGTQVNPNWTFKDWRLEAGYTIKECAALFDVKEKTVKDWDTDKRKPPRAVFLCLQIFSGRLDFLGKPWRGFRIMPDHLQADNGQHIWHYEIYALPYIYQVAELNRSKICMTMKRRVENGEKTAPLTIGENDNVVIFRKRNDN
;
A
#
# COMPACT_ATOMS: atom_id res chain seq x y z
N MET A 1 -2.64 -14.65 12.07
CA MET A 1 -2.95 -13.36 11.40
C MET A 1 -2.87 -12.22 12.42
N ARG A 2 -1.89 -11.32 12.31
CA ARG A 2 -1.84 -10.12 13.15
C ARG A 2 -2.86 -9.12 12.59
N ARG A 3 -3.90 -8.75 13.36
CA ARG A 3 -4.86 -7.70 12.99
C ARG A 3 -4.10 -6.41 12.67
N GLY A 4 -4.65 -5.57 11.79
CA GLY A 4 -4.10 -4.27 11.41
C GLY A 4 -4.03 -3.29 12.59
N THR A 5 -3.07 -3.49 13.50
CA THR A 5 -2.78 -2.55 14.59
C THR A 5 -2.17 -1.31 13.95
N GLN A 6 -2.77 -0.14 14.20
CA GLN A 6 -2.23 1.13 13.74
C GLN A 6 -0.76 1.27 14.20
N VAL A 7 0.12 1.69 13.29
CA VAL A 7 1.53 1.96 13.64
C VAL A 7 1.54 3.08 14.68
N ASN A 8 2.27 2.89 15.78
CA ASN A 8 2.55 4.00 16.69
C ASN A 8 3.47 4.98 15.94
N PRO A 9 3.07 6.25 15.73
CA PRO A 9 3.84 7.22 14.95
C PRO A 9 5.25 7.47 15.51
N ASN A 10 5.52 7.03 16.74
CA ASN A 10 6.78 7.19 17.45
C ASN A 10 7.70 5.96 17.36
N TRP A 11 7.50 5.07 16.38
CA TRP A 11 8.42 3.94 16.16
C TRP A 11 9.84 4.41 15.87
N THR A 12 10.77 3.84 16.62
CA THR A 12 12.21 4.07 16.48
C THR A 12 12.76 3.28 15.29
N PHE A 13 14.02 3.55 14.93
CA PHE A 13 14.73 2.73 13.93
C PHE A 13 14.72 1.24 14.29
N LYS A 14 14.95 0.94 15.58
CA LYS A 14 14.97 -0.44 16.09
C LYS A 14 13.63 -1.14 15.86
N ASP A 15 12.51 -0.46 16.12
CA ASP A 15 11.17 -1.02 15.94
C ASP A 15 10.92 -1.39 14.47
N TRP A 16 11.26 -0.47 13.55
CA TRP A 16 11.12 -0.72 12.11
C TRP A 16 12.02 -1.85 11.62
N ARG A 17 13.26 -1.92 12.10
CA ARG A 17 14.20 -3.00 11.75
C ARG A 17 13.67 -4.37 12.19
N LEU A 18 13.13 -4.44 13.41
CA LEU A 18 12.56 -5.68 13.95
C LEU A 18 11.25 -6.07 13.24
N GLU A 19 10.37 -5.11 12.93
CA GLU A 19 9.14 -5.39 12.17
C GLU A 19 9.45 -5.86 10.75
N ALA A 20 10.48 -5.30 10.11
CA ALA A 20 10.97 -5.77 8.81
C ALA A 20 11.74 -7.10 8.88
N GLY A 21 11.92 -7.68 10.07
CA GLY A 21 12.53 -8.99 10.27
C GLY A 21 14.05 -9.05 10.12
N TYR A 22 14.75 -7.91 10.09
CA TYR A 22 16.19 -7.87 9.89
C TYR A 22 16.96 -7.92 11.21
N THR A 23 17.98 -8.76 11.29
CA THR A 23 19.03 -8.65 12.30
C THR A 23 19.93 -7.43 12.06
N ILE A 24 20.77 -7.07 13.04
CA ILE A 24 21.77 -6.00 12.88
C ILE A 24 22.72 -6.29 11.72
N LYS A 25 23.17 -7.55 11.60
CA LYS A 25 24.10 -8.00 10.56
C LYS A 25 23.48 -7.91 9.17
N GLU A 26 22.25 -8.40 9.00
CA GLU A 26 21.56 -8.34 7.72
C GLU A 26 21.23 -6.90 7.32
N CYS A 27 20.81 -6.08 8.29
CA CYS A 27 20.54 -4.66 8.04
C CYS A 27 21.82 -3.89 7.65
N ALA A 28 22.95 -4.22 8.27
CA ALA A 28 24.24 -3.65 7.91
C ALA A 28 24.64 -4.00 6.46
N ALA A 29 24.45 -5.25 6.06
CA ALA A 29 24.69 -5.69 4.68
C ALA A 29 23.72 -5.03 3.68
N LEU A 30 22.43 -4.92 4.04
CA LEU A 30 21.38 -4.33 3.20
C LEU A 30 21.67 -2.87 2.82
N PHE A 31 22.20 -2.09 3.76
CA PHE A 31 22.51 -0.67 3.56
C PHE A 31 23.99 -0.38 3.29
N ASP A 32 24.82 -1.42 3.12
CA ASP A 32 26.27 -1.32 2.93
C ASP A 32 26.97 -0.44 3.99
N VAL A 33 26.69 -0.74 5.27
CA VAL A 33 27.29 -0.05 6.42
C VAL A 33 27.88 -1.05 7.42
N LYS A 34 28.66 -0.55 8.37
CA LYS A 34 29.19 -1.38 9.46
C LYS A 34 28.08 -1.70 10.47
N GLU A 35 28.13 -2.89 11.08
CA GLU A 35 27.21 -3.26 12.17
C GLU A 35 27.20 -2.24 13.33
N LYS A 36 28.36 -1.62 13.60
CA LYS A 36 28.46 -0.53 14.59
C LYS A 36 27.53 0.64 14.25
N THR A 37 27.45 1.02 12.98
CA THR A 37 26.57 2.11 12.52
C THR A 37 25.10 1.78 12.77
N VAL A 38 24.70 0.53 12.51
CA VAL A 38 23.34 0.06 12.81
C VAL A 38 23.07 0.02 14.31
N LYS A 39 24.04 -0.39 15.15
CA LYS A 39 23.93 -0.33 16.62
C LYS A 39 23.78 1.11 17.13
N ASP A 40 24.51 2.06 16.55
CA ASP A 40 24.40 3.48 16.89
C ASP A 40 23.04 4.05 16.48
N TRP A 41 22.45 3.56 15.39
CA TRP A 41 21.07 3.87 14.99
C TRP A 41 20.02 3.26 15.94
N ASP A 42 20.18 2.00 16.32
CA ASP A 42 19.29 1.28 17.24
C ASP A 42 19.23 1.90 18.65
N THR A 43 20.29 2.60 19.05
CA THR A 43 20.45 3.21 20.38
C THR A 43 20.27 4.73 20.36
N ASP A 44 19.79 5.30 19.25
CA ASP A 44 19.60 6.73 19.02
C ASP A 44 20.86 7.61 19.23
N LYS A 45 22.05 7.00 19.29
CA LYS A 45 23.33 7.72 19.33
C LYS A 45 23.61 8.48 18.04
N ARG A 46 23.11 7.97 16.92
CA ARG A 46 23.18 8.59 15.60
C ARG A 46 21.83 8.43 14.91
N LYS A 47 21.34 9.49 14.26
CA LYS A 47 20.13 9.39 13.43
C LYS A 47 20.43 8.69 12.10
N PRO A 48 19.63 7.69 11.70
CA PRO A 48 19.69 7.13 10.35
C PRO A 48 19.34 8.18 9.29
N PRO A 49 19.89 8.07 8.07
CA PRO A 49 19.36 8.79 6.91
C PRO A 49 17.87 8.49 6.70
N ARG A 50 17.10 9.48 6.23
CA ARG A 50 15.66 9.32 5.97
C ARG A 50 15.34 8.16 5.01
N ALA A 51 16.19 7.95 3.99
CA ALA A 51 16.02 6.86 3.04
C ALA A 51 16.03 5.48 3.71
N VAL A 52 16.90 5.28 4.71
CA VAL A 52 16.98 4.02 5.47
C VAL A 52 15.66 3.73 6.19
N PHE A 53 15.05 4.75 6.81
CA PHE A 53 13.72 4.62 7.43
C PHE A 53 12.64 4.23 6.42
N LEU A 54 12.59 4.92 5.27
CA LEU A 54 11.61 4.63 4.22
C LEU A 54 11.77 3.20 3.68
N CYS A 55 13.01 2.74 3.48
CA CYS A 55 13.29 1.38 3.05
C CYS A 55 12.80 0.35 4.08
N LEU A 56 13.09 0.53 5.38
CA LEU A 56 12.60 -0.38 6.41
C LEU A 56 11.07 -0.39 6.52
N GLN A 57 10.42 0.76 6.34
CA GLN A 57 8.96 0.84 6.26
C GLN A 57 8.42 0.02 5.07
N ILE A 58 9.01 0.16 3.89
CA ILE A 58 8.63 -0.64 2.71
C ILE A 58 8.87 -2.14 2.95
N PHE A 59 10.04 -2.51 3.49
CA PHE A 59 10.40 -3.92 3.72
C PHE A 59 9.59 -4.58 4.83
N SER A 60 9.02 -3.80 5.76
CA SER A 60 8.01 -4.31 6.70
C SER A 60 6.68 -4.70 6.01
N GLY A 61 6.56 -4.43 4.71
CA GLY A 61 5.34 -4.58 3.92
C GLY A 61 4.32 -3.48 4.21
N ARG A 62 4.49 -2.63 5.21
CA ARG A 62 3.47 -1.65 5.59
C ARG A 62 3.49 -0.43 4.67
N LEU A 63 2.31 0.06 4.29
CA LEU A 63 2.15 1.23 3.42
C LEU A 63 1.67 2.49 4.15
N ASP A 64 1.53 2.43 5.48
CA ASP A 64 1.01 3.53 6.32
C ASP A 64 1.78 4.86 6.12
N PHE A 65 3.06 4.80 5.76
CA PHE A 65 3.93 5.96 5.56
C PHE A 65 3.63 6.76 4.28
N LEU A 66 2.88 6.20 3.34
CA LEU A 66 2.44 6.88 2.11
C LEU A 66 1.26 7.83 2.35
N GLY A 67 0.74 7.89 3.58
CA GLY A 67 -0.31 8.82 4.01
C GLY A 67 -1.61 8.12 4.42
N LYS A 68 -2.59 8.92 4.86
CA LYS A 68 -3.87 8.43 5.42
C LYS A 68 -4.58 7.37 4.55
N PRO A 69 -4.65 7.48 3.21
CA PRO A 69 -5.35 6.50 2.38
C PRO A 69 -4.70 5.10 2.38
N TRP A 70 -3.41 5.02 2.68
CA TRP A 70 -2.64 3.77 2.68
C TRP A 70 -2.54 3.11 4.06
N ARG A 71 -3.16 3.73 5.08
CA ARG A 71 -3.13 3.20 6.45
C ARG A 71 -3.79 1.83 6.50
N GLY A 72 -3.08 0.86 7.07
CA GLY A 72 -3.52 -0.53 7.18
C GLY A 72 -3.28 -1.39 5.93
N PHE A 73 -2.88 -0.80 4.80
CA PHE A 73 -2.47 -1.57 3.63
C PHE A 73 -1.11 -2.23 3.85
N ARG A 74 -0.95 -3.45 3.31
CA ARG A 74 0.28 -4.24 3.39
C ARG A 74 0.65 -4.86 2.04
N ILE A 75 1.90 -4.73 1.65
CA ILE A 75 2.54 -5.55 0.63
C ILE A 75 2.87 -6.91 1.26
N MET A 76 2.34 -7.96 0.64
CA MET A 76 2.68 -9.35 0.92
C MET A 76 3.53 -9.88 -0.25
N PRO A 77 4.22 -11.02 -0.10
CA PRO A 77 5.07 -11.56 -1.17
C PRO A 77 4.34 -11.79 -2.51
N ASP A 78 3.04 -12.09 -2.46
CA ASP A 78 2.22 -12.53 -3.60
C ASP A 78 1.02 -11.62 -3.90
N HIS A 79 0.65 -10.73 -2.98
CA HIS A 79 -0.53 -9.88 -3.11
C HIS A 79 -0.43 -8.58 -2.30
N LEU A 80 -1.35 -7.64 -2.55
CA LEU A 80 -1.57 -6.47 -1.70
C LEU A 80 -2.76 -6.74 -0.78
N GLN A 81 -2.58 -6.58 0.53
CA GLN A 81 -3.66 -6.68 1.51
C GLN A 81 -4.16 -5.27 1.88
N ALA A 82 -5.48 -5.07 1.84
CA ALA A 82 -6.15 -3.85 2.27
C ALA A 82 -6.43 -3.85 3.79
N ASP A 83 -6.77 -2.69 4.35
CA ASP A 83 -7.01 -2.52 5.79
C ASP A 83 -8.23 -3.31 6.32
N ASN A 84 -9.19 -3.59 5.43
CA ASN A 84 -10.37 -4.40 5.67
C ASN A 84 -10.12 -5.92 5.55
N GLY A 85 -8.88 -6.34 5.27
CA GLY A 85 -8.52 -7.74 5.09
C GLY A 85 -8.81 -8.30 3.70
N GLN A 86 -9.25 -7.49 2.73
CA GLN A 86 -9.30 -7.91 1.33
C GLN A 86 -7.89 -8.03 0.74
N HIS A 87 -7.77 -8.87 -0.27
CA HIS A 87 -6.51 -9.19 -0.93
C HIS A 87 -6.65 -8.86 -2.41
N ILE A 88 -5.61 -8.27 -3.00
CA ILE A 88 -5.51 -7.95 -4.42
C ILE A 88 -4.29 -8.68 -4.96
N TRP A 89 -4.50 -9.73 -5.76
CA TRP A 89 -3.44 -10.50 -6.40
C TRP A 89 -3.01 -9.85 -7.73
N HIS A 90 -1.79 -10.14 -8.16
CA HIS A 90 -1.25 -9.56 -9.39
C HIS A 90 -2.09 -9.90 -10.63
N TYR A 91 -2.73 -11.08 -10.68
CA TYR A 91 -3.59 -11.47 -11.80
C TYR A 91 -4.92 -10.73 -11.84
N GLU A 92 -5.44 -10.29 -10.69
CA GLU A 92 -6.66 -9.48 -10.64
C GLU A 92 -6.43 -8.10 -11.28
N ILE A 93 -5.21 -7.56 -11.17
CA ILE A 93 -4.83 -6.30 -11.82
C ILE A 93 -5.00 -6.40 -13.34
N TYR A 94 -4.67 -7.54 -13.94
CA TYR A 94 -4.89 -7.78 -15.37
C TYR A 94 -6.37 -7.98 -15.73
N ALA A 95 -7.18 -8.47 -14.79
CA ALA A 95 -8.62 -8.63 -14.99
C ALA A 95 -9.41 -7.31 -14.84
N LEU A 96 -8.88 -6.31 -14.11
CA LEU A 96 -9.56 -5.04 -13.85
C LEU A 96 -10.07 -4.33 -15.12
N PRO A 97 -9.30 -4.17 -16.22
CA PRO A 97 -9.79 -3.53 -17.43
C PRO A 97 -11.01 -4.25 -18.02
N TYR A 98 -10.99 -5.59 -18.00
CA TYR A 98 -12.10 -6.40 -18.49
C TYR A 98 -13.35 -6.22 -17.63
N ILE A 99 -13.20 -6.22 -16.30
CA ILE A 99 -14.31 -5.97 -15.37
C ILE A 99 -14.92 -4.60 -15.62
N TYR A 100 -14.10 -3.55 -15.76
CA TYR A 100 -14.60 -2.21 -16.07
C TYR A 100 -15.31 -2.14 -17.43
N GLN A 101 -14.81 -2.85 -18.43
CA GLN A 101 -15.42 -2.90 -19.75
C GLN A 101 -16.79 -3.60 -19.72
N VAL A 102 -16.87 -4.80 -19.14
CA VAL A 102 -18.10 -5.61 -19.07
C VAL A 102 -19.17 -4.93 -18.22
N ALA A 103 -18.76 -4.26 -17.14
CA ALA A 103 -19.69 -3.53 -16.28
C ALA A 103 -20.01 -2.11 -16.79
N GLU A 104 -19.50 -1.71 -17.97
CA GLU A 104 -19.68 -0.38 -18.56
C GLU A 104 -19.26 0.79 -17.64
N LEU A 105 -18.20 0.55 -16.86
CA LEU A 105 -17.74 1.43 -15.81
C LEU A 105 -16.58 2.32 -16.28
N ASN A 106 -16.71 3.63 -16.05
CA ASN A 106 -15.61 4.56 -16.27
C ASN A 106 -14.64 4.53 -15.07
N ARG A 107 -13.51 3.83 -15.23
CA ARG A 107 -12.46 3.70 -14.20
C ARG A 107 -12.06 5.04 -13.58
N SER A 108 -11.77 6.06 -14.39
CA SER A 108 -11.33 7.36 -13.90
C SER A 108 -12.38 8.03 -13.03
N LYS A 109 -13.65 7.98 -13.45
CA LYS A 109 -14.79 8.50 -12.68
C LYS A 109 -14.91 7.77 -11.34
N ILE A 110 -14.87 6.43 -11.34
CA ILE A 110 -14.94 5.62 -10.13
C ILE A 110 -13.79 5.91 -9.18
N CYS A 111 -12.54 5.93 -9.67
CA CYS A 111 -11.37 6.22 -8.84
C CYS A 111 -11.47 7.62 -8.20
N MET A 112 -11.93 8.63 -8.96
CA MET A 112 -12.11 9.98 -8.42
C MET A 112 -13.24 10.07 -7.40
N THR A 113 -14.36 9.37 -7.62
CA THR A 113 -15.46 9.28 -6.66
C THR A 113 -15.02 8.59 -5.37
N MET A 114 -14.34 7.45 -5.49
CA MET A 114 -13.82 6.71 -4.33
C MET A 114 -12.75 7.49 -3.58
N LYS A 115 -11.86 8.20 -4.29
CA LYS A 115 -10.88 9.08 -3.66
C LYS A 115 -11.56 10.14 -2.78
N ARG A 116 -12.56 10.86 -3.31
CA ARG A 116 -13.31 11.87 -2.54
C ARG A 116 -13.99 11.27 -1.31
N ARG A 117 -14.59 10.09 -1.46
CA ARG A 117 -15.23 9.36 -0.35
C ARG A 117 -14.25 9.01 0.76
N VAL A 118 -13.10 8.45 0.40
CA VAL A 118 -12.01 8.14 1.34
C VAL A 118 -11.49 9.41 2.02
N GLU A 119 -11.32 10.50 1.28
CA GLU A 119 -10.94 11.81 1.83
C GLU A 119 -12.00 12.37 2.81
N ASN A 120 -13.29 12.06 2.59
CA ASN A 120 -14.40 12.40 3.47
C ASN A 120 -14.61 11.40 4.63
N GLY A 121 -13.80 10.32 4.72
CA GLY A 121 -13.83 9.35 5.82
C GLY A 121 -14.66 8.09 5.55
N GLU A 122 -15.25 7.93 4.35
CA GLU A 122 -15.97 6.71 3.96
C GLU A 122 -14.97 5.62 3.50
N LYS A 123 -15.01 4.44 4.14
CA LYS A 123 -14.00 3.38 3.92
C LYS A 123 -14.43 2.22 3.01
N THR A 124 -15.72 2.11 2.72
CA THR A 124 -16.28 0.97 1.97
C THR A 124 -16.93 1.46 0.69
N ALA A 125 -16.57 0.83 -0.44
CA ALA A 125 -17.36 0.98 -1.65
C ALA A 125 -18.78 0.43 -1.39
N PRO A 126 -19.84 1.09 -1.87
CA PRO A 126 -21.17 0.49 -1.87
C PRO A 126 -21.14 -0.77 -2.73
N LEU A 127 -21.87 -1.80 -2.32
CA LEU A 127 -22.07 -3.03 -3.10
C LEU A 127 -22.81 -2.77 -4.42
N THR A 128 -23.39 -1.58 -4.58
CA THR A 128 -24.17 -1.18 -5.75
C THR A 128 -23.68 0.17 -6.29
N ILE A 129 -23.27 0.18 -7.56
CA ILE A 129 -23.09 1.41 -8.32
C ILE A 129 -24.51 1.85 -8.71
N GLY A 130 -24.89 3.09 -8.41
CA GLY A 130 -26.21 3.59 -8.79
C GLY A 130 -26.36 3.56 -10.31
N GLU A 131 -27.51 3.10 -10.81
CA GLU A 131 -27.81 2.87 -12.24
C GLU A 131 -27.50 4.06 -13.16
N ASN A 132 -27.43 5.27 -12.62
CA ASN A 132 -27.26 6.53 -13.36
C ASN A 132 -25.81 6.83 -13.81
N ASP A 133 -24.82 6.01 -13.45
CA ASP A 133 -23.40 6.32 -13.72
C ASP A 133 -22.80 5.63 -14.97
N ASN A 134 -23.58 4.82 -15.69
CA ASN A 134 -23.18 4.15 -16.93
C ASN A 134 -23.12 5.17 -18.09
N VAL A 135 -21.92 5.63 -18.45
CA VAL A 135 -21.72 6.40 -19.69
C VAL A 135 -21.04 5.52 -20.72
N VAL A 136 -21.84 5.11 -21.69
CA VAL A 136 -21.46 4.35 -22.86
C VAL A 136 -20.58 5.20 -23.79
N ILE A 137 -19.36 4.77 -24.08
CA ILE A 137 -18.58 5.26 -25.22
C ILE A 137 -18.40 4.10 -26.20
N PHE A 138 -19.31 3.98 -27.15
CA PHE A 138 -19.09 3.15 -28.33
C PHE A 138 -18.04 3.81 -29.23
N ARG A 139 -16.84 3.24 -29.32
CA ARG A 139 -16.05 3.37 -30.56
C ARG A 139 -16.48 2.27 -31.49
N LYS A 140 -17.30 2.63 -32.47
CA LYS A 140 -17.71 1.79 -33.60
C LYS A 140 -16.43 1.32 -34.32
N ARG A 141 -16.13 0.00 -34.28
CA ARG A 141 -15.19 -0.60 -35.24
C ARG A 141 -15.92 -0.64 -36.58
N ASN A 142 -15.51 0.22 -37.51
CA ASN A 142 -15.80 0.00 -38.92
C ASN A 142 -14.77 -1.04 -39.39
N ASP A 143 -15.19 -2.28 -39.54
CA ASP A 143 -14.44 -3.27 -40.31
C ASP A 143 -15.08 -3.35 -41.70
N ASN A 144 -14.27 -3.05 -42.72
CA ASN A 144 -14.56 -3.21 -44.15
C ASN A 144 -14.71 -4.69 -44.53
#